data_AF-A0A3D5EIJ5-F1
#
_entry.id   AF-A0A3D5EIJ5-F1
#
_cell.length_a   1.000
_cell.length_b   1.000
_cell.length_c   1.000
_cell.angle_alpha   90.00
_cell.angle_beta   90.00
_cell.angle_gamma   90.00
#
_symmetry.space_group_name_H-M   'P 1'
#
loop_
_entity.id
_entity.type
_entity.pdbx_description
1 polymer ?
#
loop_
_entity_poly.entity_id
_entity_poly.type
_entity_poly.pdbx_seq_one_letter_code
_entity_poly.pdbx_strand_id
1 'polypeptide(L)' 'INGFGTFALSYYPARKGRNPQTGEEIEIEGANKPVFKPAKALKDAL' A
#
# COMPACT_ATOMS: atom_id res chain seq x y z
N ILE A 1 -0.57 -18.59 0.97
CA ILE A 1 -1.56 -19.14 0.02
C ILE A 1 -0.79 -19.48 -1.25
N ASN A 2 -0.45 -20.75 -1.44
CA ASN A 2 0.34 -21.18 -2.61
C ASN A 2 -0.53 -21.06 -3.87
N GLY A 3 -0.12 -20.22 -4.82
CA GLY A 3 -0.83 -19.98 -6.09
C GLY A 3 -1.53 -18.62 -6.21
N PHE A 4 -1.90 -17.96 -5.11
CA PHE A 4 -2.59 -16.65 -5.13
C PHE A 4 -1.61 -15.49 -4.92
N GLY A 5 -0.80 -15.56 -3.86
CA GLY A 5 0.11 -14.48 -3.47
C GLY A 5 0.34 -14.45 -1.96
N THR A 6 1.11 -13.46 -1.53
CA THR A 6 1.53 -13.28 -0.14
C THR A 6 1.16 -11.89 0.35
N PHE A 7 0.54 -11.80 1.52
CA PHE A 7 0.38 -10.54 2.23
C PHE A 7 1.65 -10.25 3.03
N ALA A 8 2.16 -9.03 2.93
CA ALA A 8 3.31 -8.54 3.66
C ALA A 8 2.99 -7.18 4.28
N LEU A 9 3.60 -6.86 5.41
CA LEU A 9 3.58 -5.50 5.94
C LEU A 9 4.67 -4.68 5.25
N SER A 10 4.31 -3.50 4.75
CA SER A 10 5.27 -2.53 4.22
C SER A 10 5.16 -1.24 5.01
N TYR A 11 6.30 -0.74 5.48
CA TYR A 11 6.38 0.52 6.19
C TYR A 11 6.35 1.68 5.18
N TYR A 12 5.42 2.60 5.37
CA TYR A 12 5.35 3.85 4.63
C TYR A 12 5.88 4.98 5.51
N PRO A 13 6.89 5.74 5.07
CA PRO A 13 7.44 6.84 5.85
C PRO A 13 6.45 8.00 5.96
N ALA A 14 6.60 8.80 7.01
CA ALA A 14 5.84 10.03 7.19
C ALA A 14 6.08 10.98 6.00
N ARG A 15 5.03 11.65 5.54
CA ARG A 15 5.10 12.57 4.40
C ARG A 15 4.11 13.71 4.54
N LYS A 16 4.40 14.84 3.91
CA LYS A 16 3.44 15.92 3.74
C LYS A 16 2.49 15.58 2.60
N GLY A 17 1.21 15.54 2.89
CA GLY A 17 0.12 15.41 1.92
C GLY A 17 -0.65 16.72 1.80
N ARG A 18 -1.68 16.71 0.94
CA ARG A 18 -2.69 17.77 0.90
C ARG A 18 -4.05 17.19 1.17
N ASN A 19 -4.86 17.91 1.93
CA ASN A 19 -6.26 17.56 2.09
C ASN A 19 -6.98 17.68 0.74
N PRO A 20 -7.56 16.61 0.18
CA PRO A 20 -8.21 16.66 -1.12
C PRO A 20 -9.46 17.55 -1.14
N GLN A 21 -10.01 17.92 0.03
CA GLN A 21 -11.19 18.79 0.15
C GLN A 21 -10.83 20.28 0.32
N THR A 22 -9.76 20.62 1.05
CA THR A 22 -9.38 22.03 1.34
C THR A 22 -8.10 22.49 0.66
N GLY A 23 -7.27 21.57 0.19
CA GLY A 23 -5.97 21.85 -0.43
C GLY A 23 -4.85 22.18 0.58
N GLU A 24 -5.15 22.26 1.87
CA GLU A 24 -4.19 22.56 2.93
C GLU A 24 -3.17 21.42 3.09
N GLU A 25 -1.94 21.77 3.46
CA GLU A 25 -0.91 20.77 3.77
C GLU A 25 -1.23 20.07 5.09
N ILE A 26 -1.22 18.73 5.05
CA ILE A 26 -1.40 17.86 6.21
C ILE A 26 -0.17 16.97 6.39
N GLU A 27 0.25 16.78 7.63
CA GLU A 27 1.28 15.79 7.94
C GLU A 27 0.62 14.41 8.05
N ILE A 28 1.11 13.47 7.24
CA ILE A 28 0.65 12.08 7.25
C ILE A 28 1.74 11.27 7.95
N GLU A 29 1.46 10.79 9.16
CA GLU A 29 2.38 9.97 9.92
C GLU A 29 2.75 8.67 9.19
N GLY A 30 3.96 8.17 9.50
CA GLY A 30 4.43 6.91 8.97
C GLY A 30 3.64 5.75 9.56
N ALA A 31 3.25 4.79 8.71
CA ALA A 31 2.43 3.67 9.12
C ALA A 31 2.77 2.39 8.37
N ASN A 32 2.60 1.27 9.05
CA ASN A 32 2.65 -0.04 8.41
C ASN A 32 1.33 -0.29 7.68
N LYS A 33 1.41 -0.57 6.37
CA LYS A 33 0.25 -0.92 5.57
C LYS A 33 0.38 -2.35 5.06
N PRO A 34 -0.71 -3.13 5.05
CA PRO A 34 -0.72 -4.45 4.42
C PRO A 34 -0.62 -4.27 2.90
N VAL A 35 0.31 -4.99 2.30
CA VAL A 35 0.52 -5.02 0.85
C VAL A 35 0.37 -6.47 0.38
N PHE A 36 -0.38 -6.65 -0.69
CA PHE A 36 -0.52 -7.94 -1.35
C PHE A 36 0.48 -8.07 -2.49
N LYS A 37 1.29 -9.13 -2.47
CA LYS A 37 2.20 -9.51 -3.54
C LYS A 37 1.58 -10.68 -4.31
N PRO A 38 0.96 -10.44 -5.48
CA PRO A 38 0.33 -11.50 -6.27
C PRO A 38 1.37 -12.48 -6.80
N ALA A 39 1.05 -13.78 -6.73
CA ALA A 39 1.87 -14.85 -7.28
C ALA A 39 1.82 -14.83 -8.81
N LYS A 40 2.85 -15.41 -9.45
CA LYS A 40 2.94 -15.50 -10.91
C LYS A 40 1.68 -16.13 -11.52
N ALA A 41 1.17 -17.22 -10.94
CA ALA A 41 -0.03 -17.90 -11.42
C ALA A 41 -1.28 -16.99 -11.44
N LEU A 42 -1.43 -16.05 -10.50
CA LEU A 42 -2.53 -15.08 -10.51
C LEU A 42 -2.32 -13.99 -11.57
N LYS A 43 -1.07 -13.55 -11.77
CA LYS A 43 -0.74 -12.54 -12.79
C LYS A 43 -0.93 -13.06 -14.20
N ASP A 44 -0.56 -14.32 -14.45
CA ASP A 44 -0.63 -14.94 -15.78
C ASP A 44 -2.08 -15.28 -16.19
N ALA A 45 -3.01 -15.31 -15.24
CA ALA A 45 -4.43 -15.58 -15.46
C ALA A 45 -5.31 -14.32 -15.60
N LEU A 46 -4.73 -13.13 -15.42
CA LEU A 46 -5.37 -11.82 -15.59
C LEU A 46 -4.97 -11.18 -16.92
#